data_AF-A0A8T4FQQ7-F1
#
_entry.id   AF-A0A8T4FQQ7-F1
#
_cell.length_a   1.000
_cell.length_b   1.000
_cell.length_c   1.000
_cell.angle_alpha   90.00
_cell.angle_beta   90.00
_cell.angle_gamma   90.00
#
_symmetry.space_group_name_H-M   'P 1'
#
loop_
_entity.id
_entity.type
_entity.pdbx_description
1 polymer ?
#
loop_
_entity_poly.entity_id
_entity_poly.type
_entity_poly.pdbx_seq_one_letter_code
_entity_poly.pdbx_strand_id
1 'polypeptide(L)'
;MNNQRLMFSVVAVLATLAVLATCAESDASDTPNEITIETDDYTIRLEIDVDKGEATLIDVESSVQYLNLGTIEHEGKTYSVTAIGANALYWDGILTNVDLPNVVRVEDGAFQNSKARFVNLPSAEYIGTNAFNDGAIEYLTLPSCVTIDRYAFWGTELYRISFGDSLANVDAEAFEDVEFLDWNGGKIEATAADLAGKSFQRIEEGTLCQTPGSG
;
A
#
# COMPACT_ATOMS: atom_id res chain seq x y z
N MET A 1 -24.95 25.46 -18.28
CA MET A 1 -23.70 26.08 -17.81
C MET A 1 -23.21 25.21 -16.68
N ASN A 2 -22.16 24.43 -16.96
CA ASN A 2 -21.72 23.28 -16.19
C ASN A 2 -21.23 23.64 -14.79
N ASN A 3 -21.78 22.93 -13.81
CA ASN A 3 -21.11 22.61 -12.56
C ASN A 3 -20.14 21.46 -12.81
N GLN A 4 -18.84 21.67 -12.63
CA GLN A 4 -18.02 20.69 -11.93
C GLN A 4 -16.75 21.35 -11.39
N ARG A 5 -16.57 21.11 -10.10
CA ARG A 5 -15.60 21.68 -9.17
C ARG A 5 -14.17 21.53 -9.67
N LEU A 6 -13.43 22.65 -9.68
CA LEU A 6 -11.98 22.62 -9.79
C LEU A 6 -11.39 21.87 -8.60
N MET A 7 -10.62 20.83 -8.92
CA MET A 7 -9.66 20.15 -8.06
C MET A 7 -8.63 21.18 -7.59
N PHE A 8 -8.77 21.64 -6.35
CA PHE A 8 -7.70 22.24 -5.57
C PHE A 8 -7.75 21.55 -4.21
N SER A 9 -6.82 20.64 -3.95
CA SER A 9 -6.56 20.19 -2.59
C SER A 9 -5.12 19.70 -2.49
N VAL A 10 -4.18 20.65 -2.51
CA VAL A 10 -3.03 20.56 -1.60
C VAL A 10 -3.53 21.22 -0.33
N VAL A 11 -4.32 20.49 0.45
CA VAL A 11 -4.64 20.88 1.81
C VAL A 11 -3.53 20.26 2.65
N ALA A 12 -2.55 21.10 3.02
CA ALA A 12 -1.84 20.87 4.27
C ALA A 12 -2.92 20.79 5.35
N VAL A 13 -3.20 19.59 5.82
CA VAL A 13 -4.13 19.35 6.92
C VAL A 13 -3.46 19.92 8.16
N LEU A 14 -3.70 21.20 8.44
CA LEU A 14 -3.64 21.73 9.80
C LEU A 14 -4.85 21.16 10.53
N ALA A 15 -4.76 19.89 10.95
CA ALA A 15 -5.71 19.32 11.88
C ALA A 15 -5.49 20.03 13.22
N THR A 16 -6.38 20.95 13.55
CA THR A 16 -6.51 21.42 14.92
C THR A 16 -6.91 20.23 15.77
N LEU A 17 -5.95 19.77 16.57
CA LEU A 17 -6.06 18.71 17.55
C LEU A 17 -7.25 18.97 18.49
N ALA A 18 -8.35 18.25 18.29
CA ALA A 18 -9.41 18.10 19.28
C ALA A 18 -9.36 16.66 19.78
N VAL A 19 -8.47 16.39 20.74
CA VAL A 19 -8.51 15.14 21.50
C VAL A 19 -9.73 15.22 22.40
N LEU A 20 -10.85 14.62 21.97
CA LEU A 20 -11.85 14.14 22.91
C LEU A 20 -11.27 12.88 23.54
N ALA A 21 -10.64 13.05 24.70
CA ALA A 21 -10.36 11.93 25.59
C ALA A 21 -11.70 11.33 26.02
N THR A 22 -12.22 10.36 25.29
CA THR A 22 -13.28 9.49 25.79
C THR A 22 -12.60 8.36 26.53
N CYS A 23 -12.88 8.24 27.82
CA CYS A 23 -12.45 7.11 28.62
C CYS A 23 -13.26 5.88 28.20
N ALA A 24 -12.65 5.03 27.38
CA ALA A 24 -13.04 3.63 27.25
C ALA A 24 -11.81 2.77 27.60
N GLU A 25 -11.75 2.32 28.85
CA GLU A 25 -10.91 1.19 29.24
C GLU A 25 -11.48 -0.08 28.60
N SER A 26 -10.77 -0.70 27.67
CA SER A 26 -10.71 -2.16 27.55
C SER A 26 -9.60 -2.58 26.58
N ASP A 27 -8.67 -3.36 27.11
CA ASP A 27 -7.55 -4.05 26.44
C ASP A 27 -6.39 -3.16 25.99
N ALA A 28 -5.58 -2.74 26.97
CA ALA A 28 -4.22 -2.31 26.72
C ALA A 28 -3.45 -3.43 26.00
N SER A 29 -3.22 -3.25 24.70
CA SER A 29 -2.19 -3.97 23.96
C SER A 29 -0.85 -3.73 24.66
N ASP A 30 -0.11 -4.80 24.94
CA ASP A 30 1.08 -4.85 25.80
C ASP A 30 2.35 -4.26 25.12
N THR A 31 2.20 -3.20 24.33
CA THR A 31 3.28 -2.54 23.58
C THR A 31 3.28 -1.05 23.93
N PRO A 32 4.32 -0.54 24.62
CA PRO A 32 4.33 0.80 25.23
C PRO A 32 4.30 1.98 24.24
N ASN A 33 4.21 1.71 22.92
CA ASN A 33 4.34 2.71 21.86
C ASN A 33 3.16 2.70 20.87
N GLU A 34 2.05 2.02 21.19
CA GLU A 34 0.84 2.08 20.36
C GLU A 34 0.04 3.36 20.61
N ILE A 35 -0.38 4.01 19.52
CA ILE A 35 -1.28 5.16 19.55
C ILE A 35 -2.46 4.94 18.61
N THR A 36 -3.59 5.57 18.92
CA THR A 36 -4.75 5.66 18.03
C THR A 36 -4.87 7.09 17.52
N ILE A 37 -5.04 7.24 16.20
CA ILE A 37 -5.36 8.52 15.57
C ILE A 37 -6.80 8.43 15.05
N GLU A 38 -7.65 9.31 15.56
CA GLU A 38 -9.03 9.47 15.12
C GLU A 38 -9.17 10.80 14.38
N THR A 39 -9.71 10.73 13.17
CA THR A 39 -10.03 11.87 12.31
C THR A 39 -11.46 11.72 11.78
N ASP A 40 -11.97 12.74 11.10
CA ASP A 40 -13.26 12.65 10.41
C ASP A 40 -13.25 11.60 9.27
N ASP A 41 -12.06 11.29 8.72
CA ASP A 41 -11.89 10.42 7.56
C ASP A 41 -11.51 8.98 7.93
N TYR A 42 -10.79 8.79 9.04
CA TYR A 42 -10.28 7.49 9.47
C TYR A 42 -10.00 7.39 10.97
N THR A 43 -10.09 6.16 11.47
CA THR A 43 -9.52 5.71 12.74
C THR A 43 -8.44 4.67 12.43
N ILE A 44 -7.22 4.92 12.89
CA ILE A 44 -6.07 4.04 12.69
C ILE A 44 -5.32 3.82 14.00
N ARG A 45 -4.63 2.67 14.10
CA ARG A 45 -3.66 2.41 15.16
C ARG A 45 -2.26 2.33 14.58
N LEU A 46 -1.31 2.92 15.28
CA LEU A 46 0.09 3.00 14.88
C LEU A 46 0.98 2.56 16.04
N GLU A 47 2.10 1.90 15.75
CA GLU A 47 3.22 1.77 16.69
C GLU A 47 4.27 2.86 16.37
N ILE A 48 4.76 3.59 17.37
CA ILE A 48 5.76 4.65 17.21
C ILE A 48 7.16 4.20 17.62
N ASP A 49 8.15 4.45 16.77
CA ASP A 49 9.56 4.45 17.14
C ASP A 49 10.01 5.89 17.42
N VAL A 50 10.06 6.25 18.70
CA VAL A 50 10.44 7.60 19.15
C VAL A 50 11.87 7.93 18.75
N ASP A 51 12.79 6.97 18.78
CA ASP A 51 14.20 7.22 18.50
C ASP A 51 14.44 7.46 17.00
N LYS A 52 13.72 6.73 16.14
CA LYS A 52 13.82 6.90 14.68
C LYS A 52 12.93 8.02 14.12
N GLY A 53 11.88 8.43 14.84
CA GLY A 53 10.88 9.34 14.29
C GLY A 53 10.01 8.66 13.22
N GLU A 54 9.74 7.38 13.41
CA GLU A 54 9.01 6.53 12.48
C GLU A 54 7.74 5.98 13.13
N ALA A 55 6.78 5.60 12.30
CA ALA A 55 5.56 4.94 12.72
C ALA A 55 5.23 3.77 11.79
N THR A 56 4.72 2.70 12.39
CA THR A 56 4.23 1.50 11.72
C THR A 56 2.72 1.48 11.81
N LEU A 57 2.03 1.38 10.67
CA LEU A 57 0.58 1.15 10.65
C LEU A 57 0.28 -0.27 11.09
N ILE A 58 -0.47 -0.44 12.18
CA ILE A 58 -0.75 -1.77 12.75
C ILE A 58 -2.23 -2.16 12.66
N ASP A 59 -3.13 -1.19 12.44
CA ASP A 59 -4.56 -1.44 12.26
C ASP A 59 -5.26 -0.25 11.60
N VAL A 60 -6.31 -0.52 10.83
CA VAL A 60 -7.22 0.47 10.26
C VAL A 60 -8.63 -0.01 10.52
N GLU A 61 -9.48 0.85 11.09
CA GLU A 61 -10.87 0.46 11.31
C GLU A 61 -11.57 0.11 9.99
N SER A 62 -12.43 -0.91 10.05
CA SER A 62 -13.16 -1.47 8.91
C SER A 62 -14.19 -0.54 8.25
N SER A 63 -14.22 0.75 8.62
CA SER A 63 -15.07 1.79 8.06
C SER A 63 -14.33 2.71 7.07
N VAL A 64 -13.00 2.59 6.98
CA VAL A 64 -12.14 3.43 6.14
C VAL A 64 -12.11 2.93 4.70
N GLN A 65 -12.59 3.75 3.76
CA GLN A 65 -12.57 3.43 2.32
C GLN A 65 -11.32 3.96 1.60
N TYR A 66 -10.75 5.07 2.09
CA TYR A 66 -9.60 5.74 1.50
C TYR A 66 -8.58 6.04 2.60
N LEU A 67 -7.34 5.59 2.41
CA LEU A 67 -6.25 5.89 3.32
C LEU A 67 -5.17 6.68 2.58
N ASN A 68 -4.85 7.88 3.07
CA ASN A 68 -3.72 8.66 2.60
C ASN A 68 -2.90 9.12 3.79
N LEU A 69 -1.68 8.59 3.93
CA LEU A 69 -0.87 8.80 5.12
C LEU A 69 0.63 8.74 4.79
N GLY A 70 1.30 9.90 4.86
CA GLY A 70 2.76 9.99 4.76
C GLY A 70 3.44 10.25 6.10
N THR A 71 2.87 11.14 6.90
CA THR A 71 3.39 11.54 8.22
C THR A 71 2.25 11.78 9.19
N ILE A 72 2.51 11.65 10.48
CA ILE A 72 1.58 12.00 11.57
C ILE A 72 2.25 12.93 12.57
N GLU A 73 1.45 13.72 13.27
CA GLU A 73 1.89 14.51 14.42
C GLU A 73 1.35 13.89 15.71
N HIS A 74 2.23 13.65 16.68
CA HIS A 74 1.88 13.16 18.00
C HIS A 74 2.77 13.83 19.04
N GLU A 75 2.15 14.42 20.08
CA GLU A 75 2.84 15.13 21.17
C GLU A 75 3.83 16.21 20.71
N GLY A 76 3.48 16.94 19.63
CA GLY A 76 4.32 18.01 19.09
C GLY A 76 5.55 17.52 18.30
N LYS A 77 5.60 16.23 17.98
CA LYS A 77 6.62 15.62 17.12
C LYS A 77 5.98 15.01 15.88
N THR A 78 6.67 15.12 14.75
CA THR A 78 6.28 14.50 13.48
C THR A 78 6.95 13.15 13.33
N TYR A 79 6.19 12.15 12.88
CA TYR A 79 6.65 10.80 12.59
C TYR A 79 6.34 10.45 11.14
N SER A 80 7.31 9.85 10.44
CA SER A 80 7.08 9.32 9.10
C SER A 80 6.45 7.94 9.19
N VAL A 81 5.38 7.69 8.43
CA VAL A 81 4.79 6.35 8.35
C VAL A 81 5.61 5.54 7.34
N THR A 82 6.46 4.66 7.87
CA THR A 82 7.49 3.95 7.10
C THR A 82 7.20 2.47 6.93
N ALA A 83 6.27 1.91 7.70
CA ALA A 83 5.94 0.51 7.62
C ALA A 83 4.43 0.25 7.74
N ILE A 84 4.00 -0.87 7.16
CA ILE A 84 2.71 -1.49 7.42
C ILE A 84 3.02 -2.80 8.11
N GLY A 85 2.58 -2.91 9.36
CA GLY A 85 2.81 -4.04 10.24
C GLY A 85 2.12 -5.31 9.75
N ALA A 86 2.54 -6.43 10.33
CA ALA A 86 2.00 -7.73 9.96
C ALA A 86 0.49 -7.78 10.22
N ASN A 87 -0.26 -8.23 9.22
CA ASN A 87 -1.74 -8.30 9.25
C ASN A 87 -2.49 -6.98 9.52
N ALA A 88 -1.86 -5.82 9.37
CA ALA A 88 -2.47 -4.53 9.73
C ALA A 88 -3.78 -4.18 8.96
N LEU A 89 -3.94 -4.75 7.76
CA LEU A 89 -5.09 -4.60 6.87
C LEU A 89 -5.64 -5.97 6.45
N TYR A 90 -5.42 -7.00 7.28
CA TYR A 90 -5.90 -8.35 7.04
C TYR A 90 -7.43 -8.40 7.03
N TRP A 91 -8.01 -8.99 5.98
CA TRP A 91 -9.47 -9.09 5.79
C TRP A 91 -10.21 -7.76 5.80
N ASP A 92 -9.54 -6.66 5.44
CA ASP A 92 -10.26 -5.41 5.25
C ASP A 92 -11.29 -5.55 4.12
N GLY A 93 -12.55 -5.23 4.43
CA GLY A 93 -13.69 -5.51 3.57
C GLY A 93 -14.10 -4.36 2.65
N ILE A 94 -13.55 -3.15 2.79
CA ILE A 94 -14.09 -1.96 2.12
C ILE A 94 -13.07 -0.91 1.67
N LEU A 95 -11.84 -0.94 2.17
CA LEU A 95 -10.74 -0.08 1.76
C LEU A 95 -10.49 -0.32 0.28
N THR A 96 -10.59 0.73 -0.53
CA THR A 96 -10.40 0.60 -1.99
C THR A 96 -9.12 1.26 -2.46
N ASN A 97 -8.67 2.31 -1.78
CA ASN A 97 -7.55 3.13 -2.22
C ASN A 97 -6.60 3.45 -1.06
N VAL A 98 -5.32 3.17 -1.25
CA VAL A 98 -4.26 3.32 -0.26
C VAL A 98 -3.10 4.09 -0.87
N ASP A 99 -2.77 5.24 -0.30
CA ASP A 99 -1.68 6.11 -0.72
C ASP A 99 -0.75 6.37 0.47
N LEU A 100 0.38 5.64 0.51
CA LEU A 100 1.32 5.66 1.63
C LEU A 100 2.73 5.96 1.10
N PRO A 101 3.03 7.23 0.80
CA PRO A 101 4.18 7.60 -0.03
C PRO A 101 5.55 7.30 0.60
N ASN A 102 5.61 7.22 1.94
CA ASN A 102 6.85 7.03 2.70
C ASN A 102 7.06 5.59 3.18
N VAL A 103 6.11 4.69 2.91
CA VAL A 103 6.21 3.29 3.34
C VAL A 103 7.33 2.60 2.58
N VAL A 104 8.31 2.10 3.33
CA VAL A 104 9.47 1.34 2.84
C VAL A 104 9.30 -0.16 3.07
N ARG A 105 8.46 -0.58 4.04
CA ARG A 105 8.24 -1.99 4.39
C ARG A 105 6.76 -2.34 4.49
N VAL A 106 6.35 -3.38 3.78
CA VAL A 106 5.05 -4.03 3.94
C VAL A 106 5.32 -5.42 4.51
N GLU A 107 4.95 -5.62 5.78
CA GLU A 107 5.23 -6.86 6.49
C GLU A 107 4.26 -7.99 6.10
N ASP A 108 4.51 -9.18 6.65
CA ASP A 108 3.78 -10.41 6.32
C ASP A 108 2.26 -10.28 6.51
N GLY A 109 1.51 -10.72 5.50
CA GLY A 109 0.05 -10.72 5.52
C GLY A 109 -0.62 -9.34 5.64
N ALA A 110 0.13 -8.25 5.49
CA ALA A 110 -0.36 -6.89 5.74
C ALA A 110 -1.72 -6.60 5.08
N PHE A 111 -1.90 -6.94 3.81
CA PHE A 111 -3.13 -6.80 3.01
C PHE A 111 -3.76 -8.14 2.62
N GLN A 112 -3.43 -9.23 3.32
CA GLN A 112 -4.00 -10.54 2.95
C GLN A 112 -5.53 -10.51 3.06
N ASN A 113 -6.22 -11.00 2.02
CA ASN A 113 -7.68 -10.94 1.86
C ASN A 113 -8.28 -9.52 1.91
N SER A 114 -7.48 -8.46 1.72
CA SER A 114 -7.95 -7.07 1.68
C SER A 114 -8.71 -6.74 0.39
N LYS A 115 -9.67 -5.83 0.47
CA LYS A 115 -10.35 -5.24 -0.69
C LYS A 115 -9.63 -4.03 -1.30
N ALA A 116 -8.43 -3.70 -0.84
CA ALA A 116 -7.63 -2.61 -1.42
C ALA A 116 -7.30 -2.90 -2.89
N ARG A 117 -7.79 -2.05 -3.80
CA ARG A 117 -7.63 -2.22 -5.26
C ARG A 117 -6.49 -1.40 -5.83
N PHE A 118 -6.35 -0.17 -5.32
CA PHE A 118 -5.37 0.80 -5.78
C PHE A 118 -4.41 1.11 -4.65
N VAL A 119 -3.19 0.61 -4.75
CA VAL A 119 -2.18 0.75 -3.70
C VAL A 119 -0.96 1.46 -4.27
N ASN A 120 -0.62 2.62 -3.70
CA ASN A 120 0.53 3.43 -4.08
C ASN A 120 1.59 3.41 -2.99
N LEU A 121 2.71 2.75 -3.27
CA LEU A 121 3.84 2.54 -2.34
C LEU A 121 5.17 2.86 -3.06
N PRO A 122 5.39 4.11 -3.47
CA PRO A 122 6.50 4.47 -4.35
C PRO A 122 7.88 4.32 -3.69
N SER A 123 7.94 4.13 -2.37
CA SER A 123 9.17 3.96 -1.60
C SER A 123 9.36 2.53 -1.07
N ALA A 124 8.45 1.59 -1.36
CA ALA A 124 8.50 0.26 -0.77
C ALA A 124 9.69 -0.58 -1.28
N GLU A 125 10.60 -0.93 -0.39
CA GLU A 125 11.78 -1.76 -0.66
C GLU A 125 11.56 -3.23 -0.31
N TYR A 126 10.56 -3.53 0.54
CA TYR A 126 10.28 -4.88 1.02
C TYR A 126 8.77 -5.16 1.04
N ILE A 127 8.38 -6.28 0.42
CA ILE A 127 7.03 -6.85 0.43
C ILE A 127 7.11 -8.27 0.99
N GLY A 128 6.53 -8.46 2.18
CA GLY A 128 6.63 -9.69 2.97
C GLY A 128 5.84 -10.87 2.43
N THR A 129 5.99 -12.00 3.12
CA THR A 129 5.32 -13.26 2.81
C THR A 129 3.81 -13.07 2.91
N ASN A 130 3.07 -13.52 1.89
CA ASN A 130 1.61 -13.35 1.79
C ASN A 130 1.11 -11.89 1.89
N ALA A 131 1.95 -10.87 1.72
CA ALA A 131 1.58 -9.48 2.00
C ALA A 131 0.27 -9.03 1.33
N PHE A 132 -0.02 -9.47 0.10
CA PHE A 132 -1.26 -9.20 -0.64
C PHE A 132 -2.01 -10.48 -1.02
N ASN A 133 -1.70 -11.62 -0.41
CA ASN A 133 -2.30 -12.91 -0.74
C ASN A 133 -3.84 -12.85 -0.72
N ASP A 134 -4.51 -13.37 -1.76
CA ASP A 134 -5.97 -13.31 -1.98
C ASP A 134 -6.56 -11.88 -1.90
N GLY A 135 -5.73 -10.85 -2.08
CA GLY A 135 -6.14 -9.45 -2.07
C GLY A 135 -6.73 -9.03 -3.42
N ALA A 136 -7.63 -8.04 -3.37
CA ALA A 136 -8.26 -7.45 -4.56
C ALA A 136 -7.38 -6.41 -5.28
N ILE A 137 -6.06 -6.43 -5.05
CA ILE A 137 -5.14 -5.45 -5.63
C ILE A 137 -5.10 -5.59 -7.15
N GLU A 138 -5.36 -4.49 -7.87
CA GLU A 138 -5.35 -4.46 -9.33
C GLU A 138 -4.14 -3.71 -9.87
N TYR A 139 -3.69 -2.69 -9.14
CA TYR A 139 -2.61 -1.79 -9.54
C TYR A 139 -1.64 -1.56 -8.38
N LEU A 140 -0.35 -1.77 -8.66
CA LEU A 140 0.73 -1.49 -7.73
C LEU A 140 1.89 -0.79 -8.44
N THR A 141 2.40 0.28 -7.84
CA THR A 141 3.65 0.93 -8.24
C THR A 141 4.69 0.72 -7.16
N LEU A 142 5.84 0.17 -7.56
CA LEU A 142 7.00 -0.11 -6.71
C LEU A 142 8.26 0.59 -7.25
N PRO A 143 9.21 0.96 -6.39
CA PRO A 143 10.49 1.51 -6.81
C PRO A 143 11.40 0.44 -7.46
N SER A 144 12.65 0.83 -7.77
CA SER A 144 13.71 -0.13 -8.09
C SER A 144 14.14 -0.90 -6.84
N CYS A 145 14.73 -2.08 -7.05
CA CYS A 145 15.43 -2.87 -6.03
C CYS A 145 14.54 -3.40 -4.90
N VAL A 146 13.29 -3.73 -5.19
CA VAL A 146 12.37 -4.31 -4.21
C VAL A 146 12.69 -5.78 -3.97
N THR A 147 12.58 -6.20 -2.70
CA THR A 147 12.54 -7.60 -2.28
C THR A 147 11.08 -8.02 -2.11
N ILE A 148 10.67 -9.10 -2.78
CA ILE A 148 9.31 -9.63 -2.74
C ILE A 148 9.37 -11.10 -2.34
N ASP A 149 8.80 -11.41 -1.19
CA ASP A 149 8.86 -12.73 -0.59
C ASP A 149 7.76 -13.68 -1.09
N ARG A 150 7.83 -14.93 -0.64
CA ARG A 150 6.96 -16.03 -1.05
C ARG A 150 5.49 -15.66 -0.95
N TYR A 151 4.72 -16.01 -1.99
CA TYR A 151 3.26 -15.80 -2.08
C TYR A 151 2.78 -14.37 -1.84
N ALA A 152 3.67 -13.36 -1.92
CA ALA A 152 3.33 -11.97 -1.69
C ALA A 152 2.09 -11.51 -2.48
N PHE A 153 1.89 -12.01 -3.70
CA PHE A 153 0.76 -11.69 -4.57
C PHE A 153 -0.06 -12.91 -5.00
N TRP A 154 0.05 -14.02 -4.27
CA TRP A 154 -0.68 -15.24 -4.65
C TRP A 154 -2.19 -15.04 -4.67
N GLY A 155 -2.86 -15.53 -5.71
CA GLY A 155 -4.32 -15.44 -5.85
C GLY A 155 -4.86 -14.01 -6.00
N THR A 156 -4.03 -13.04 -6.40
CA THR A 156 -4.46 -11.63 -6.58
C THR A 156 -5.04 -11.36 -7.97
N GLU A 157 -5.87 -10.31 -8.06
CA GLU A 157 -6.38 -9.76 -9.32
C GLU A 157 -5.40 -8.75 -9.97
N LEU A 158 -4.10 -8.85 -9.65
CA LEU A 158 -3.09 -7.87 -10.02
C LEU A 158 -2.88 -7.82 -11.54
N TYR A 159 -3.61 -6.94 -12.21
CA TYR A 159 -3.54 -6.73 -13.66
C TYR A 159 -2.28 -5.99 -14.10
N ARG A 160 -1.80 -5.04 -13.29
CA ARG A 160 -0.69 -4.17 -13.66
C ARG A 160 0.23 -3.86 -12.47
N ILE A 161 1.49 -4.19 -12.65
CA ILE A 161 2.59 -3.79 -11.76
C ILE A 161 3.60 -2.93 -12.52
N SER A 162 4.08 -1.87 -11.89
CA SER A 162 5.21 -1.08 -12.39
C SER A 162 6.33 -1.16 -11.38
N PHE A 163 7.53 -1.47 -11.86
CA PHE A 163 8.76 -1.41 -11.07
C PHE A 163 9.65 -0.28 -11.58
N GLY A 164 10.65 0.10 -10.78
CA GLY A 164 11.78 0.85 -11.29
C GLY A 164 12.68 -0.01 -12.21
N ASP A 165 13.86 0.50 -12.54
CA ASP A 165 14.77 -0.10 -13.54
C ASP A 165 15.29 -1.51 -13.20
N SER A 166 15.11 -1.99 -11.97
CA SER A 166 15.60 -3.30 -11.52
C SER A 166 14.79 -3.87 -10.36
N LEU A 167 14.74 -5.20 -10.25
CA LEU A 167 14.25 -5.94 -9.08
C LEU A 167 15.44 -6.55 -8.34
N ALA A 168 15.43 -6.53 -7.01
CA ALA A 168 16.56 -7.05 -6.21
C ALA A 168 16.45 -8.55 -5.97
N ASN A 169 15.34 -9.00 -5.35
CA ASN A 169 15.08 -10.40 -5.04
C ASN A 169 13.57 -10.67 -5.12
N VAL A 170 13.15 -11.61 -5.95
CA VAL A 170 11.75 -12.05 -6.01
C VAL A 170 11.72 -13.55 -5.79
N ASP A 171 11.01 -13.98 -4.75
CA ASP A 171 10.83 -15.39 -4.45
C ASP A 171 10.09 -16.10 -5.60
N ALA A 172 10.46 -17.36 -5.89
CA ALA A 172 9.97 -18.13 -7.03
C ALA A 172 8.43 -18.21 -7.10
N GLU A 173 7.78 -18.22 -5.93
CA GLU A 173 6.33 -18.36 -5.79
C GLU A 173 5.62 -17.04 -5.47
N ALA A 174 6.31 -15.89 -5.50
CA ALA A 174 5.75 -14.59 -5.13
C ALA A 174 4.48 -14.20 -5.91
N PHE A 175 4.38 -14.63 -7.17
CA PHE A 175 3.26 -14.33 -8.09
C PHE A 175 2.53 -15.59 -8.56
N GLU A 176 2.72 -16.74 -7.90
CA GLU A 176 1.97 -17.95 -8.25
C GLU A 176 0.46 -17.68 -8.21
N ASP A 177 -0.29 -18.19 -9.18
CA ASP A 177 -1.74 -17.96 -9.32
C ASP A 177 -2.15 -16.48 -9.54
N VAL A 178 -1.25 -15.67 -10.13
CA VAL A 178 -1.60 -14.38 -10.73
C VAL A 178 -1.91 -14.59 -12.21
N GLU A 179 -3.20 -14.66 -12.54
CA GLU A 179 -3.68 -15.06 -13.87
C GLU A 179 -3.41 -14.04 -14.98
N PHE A 180 -3.28 -12.75 -14.64
CA PHE A 180 -3.20 -11.68 -15.65
C PHE A 180 -2.20 -10.60 -15.27
N LEU A 181 -1.00 -10.63 -15.84
CA LEU A 181 -0.13 -9.47 -15.83
C LEU A 181 0.00 -8.90 -17.25
N ASP A 182 -0.46 -7.68 -17.47
CA ASP A 182 -0.26 -6.98 -18.74
C ASP A 182 1.09 -6.28 -18.74
N TRP A 183 2.04 -6.90 -19.44
CA TRP A 183 3.33 -6.29 -19.77
C TRP A 183 3.22 -5.67 -21.16
N ASN A 184 3.23 -4.34 -21.26
CA ASN A 184 3.30 -3.60 -22.55
C ASN A 184 2.41 -4.19 -23.68
N GLY A 185 1.18 -4.62 -23.38
CA GLY A 185 0.24 -5.17 -24.36
C GLY A 185 0.35 -6.68 -24.61
N GLY A 186 1.13 -7.41 -23.80
CA GLY A 186 1.20 -8.87 -23.78
C GLY A 186 0.71 -9.41 -22.44
N LYS A 187 -0.19 -10.40 -22.48
CA LYS A 187 -0.62 -11.15 -21.30
C LYS A 187 0.41 -12.24 -20.98
N ILE A 188 0.88 -12.30 -19.74
CA ILE A 188 1.61 -13.46 -19.21
C ILE A 188 0.89 -14.00 -17.98
N GLU A 189 0.92 -15.32 -17.82
CA GLU A 189 0.82 -15.94 -16.50
C GLU A 189 2.10 -15.54 -15.77
N ALA A 190 2.02 -14.81 -14.66
CA ALA A 190 3.20 -14.25 -14.02
C ALA A 190 3.75 -15.24 -13.00
N THR A 191 4.88 -15.89 -13.28
CA THR A 191 5.71 -16.47 -12.22
C THR A 191 6.87 -15.54 -11.90
N ALA A 192 7.51 -15.66 -10.74
CA ALA A 192 8.70 -14.87 -10.47
C ALA A 192 9.86 -15.18 -11.44
N ALA A 193 9.90 -16.38 -12.01
CA ALA A 193 10.82 -16.72 -13.10
C ALA A 193 10.52 -15.92 -14.37
N ASP A 194 9.24 -15.56 -14.63
CA ASP A 194 8.85 -14.66 -15.71
C ASP A 194 9.18 -13.21 -15.40
N LEU A 195 9.43 -12.82 -14.15
CA LEU A 195 9.80 -11.44 -13.79
C LEU A 195 11.32 -11.27 -13.62
N ALA A 196 12.04 -12.36 -13.34
CA ALA A 196 13.48 -12.35 -13.10
C ALA A 196 14.27 -11.86 -14.33
N GLY A 197 15.06 -10.80 -14.13
CA GLY A 197 15.95 -10.25 -15.17
C GLY A 197 15.25 -9.46 -16.28
N LYS A 198 13.94 -9.17 -16.15
CA LYS A 198 13.24 -8.31 -17.10
C LYS A 198 13.17 -6.87 -16.57
N SER A 199 13.44 -5.89 -17.43
CA SER A 199 13.29 -4.46 -17.13
C SER A 199 11.93 -3.97 -17.63
N PHE A 200 11.07 -3.52 -16.72
CA PHE A 200 9.71 -3.09 -17.03
C PHE A 200 9.73 -1.58 -17.30
N GLN A 201 9.23 -1.14 -18.46
CA GLN A 201 9.08 0.30 -18.72
C GLN A 201 7.71 0.78 -18.26
N ARG A 202 7.70 1.94 -17.61
CA ARG A 202 6.49 2.70 -17.27
C ARG A 202 5.67 2.94 -18.54
N ILE A 203 4.55 2.24 -18.69
CA ILE A 203 3.50 2.63 -19.63
C ILE A 203 2.90 3.95 -19.09
N GLU A 204 3.03 5.05 -19.83
CA GLU A 204 2.59 6.37 -19.36
C GLU A 204 1.11 6.39 -18.92
N GLU A 205 0.80 7.33 -18.03
CA GLU A 205 -0.53 7.54 -17.44
C GLU A 205 -1.59 7.73 -18.52
N GLY A 206 -2.67 6.94 -18.44
CA GLY A 206 -3.96 7.22 -19.03
C GLY A 206 -3.99 7.48 -20.53
N THR A 207 -4.19 6.44 -21.34
CA THR A 207 -5.19 6.34 -22.43
C THR A 207 -5.02 4.98 -23.12
N LEU A 208 -6.09 4.18 -23.17
CA LEU A 208 -6.19 3.05 -24.10
C LEU A 208 -6.14 3.60 -25.54
N CYS A 209 -5.10 3.28 -26.33
CA CYS A 209 -5.21 3.40 -27.78
C CYS A 209 -4.35 2.36 -28.50
N GLN A 210 -5.02 1.56 -29.34
CA GLN A 210 -4.46 0.54 -30.21
C GLN A 210 -3.59 1.09 -31.36
N THR A 211 -2.47 0.39 -31.61
CA THR A 211 -1.87 -0.04 -32.93
C THR A 211 -1.29 1.04 -33.87
N PRO A 212 -0.44 0.73 -34.89
CA PRO A 212 -0.12 -0.56 -35.56
C PRO A 212 1.39 -0.89 -35.73
N GLY A 213 1.67 -2.14 -36.12
CA GLY A 213 3.02 -2.74 -36.10
C GLY A 213 4.04 -2.26 -37.14
N SER A 214 5.27 -2.76 -37.02
CA SER A 214 6.29 -2.99 -38.07
C SER A 214 7.57 -3.50 -37.39
N GLY A 215 8.28 -4.52 -37.88
CA GLY A 215 8.09 -5.30 -39.11
C GLY A 215 8.84 -6.63 -39.07
#